data_AF-A0A5N3VXU0-F1
#
_entry.id   AF-A0A5N3VXU0-F1
#
_cell.length_a   1.000
_cell.length_b   1.000
_cell.length_c   1.000
_cell.angle_alpha   90.00
_cell.angle_beta   90.00
_cell.angle_gamma   90.00
#
_symmetry.space_group_name_H-M   'P 1'
#
loop_
_entity.id
_entity.type
_entity.pdbx_description
1 polymer ?
#
loop_
_entity_poly.entity_id
_entity_poly.type
_entity_poly.pdbx_seq_one_letter_code
_entity_poly.pdbx_strand_id
1 'polypeptide(L)'
;MINVSSDEHGIIPDSLREILSKWKPEDSKDPKKNTPKFLYTVPNGNNPAGNSLTAERKREIYELARKYDFLVIEDDPYYFMQFNKPWAPTFLSMDVDGRVIRADSFSKVLSSGLRVGFITGPKPLIERIVLHIQVSTMHTSTFTQLLVSQLVHQWGEEGFLAHVDRVIDFYRKQRDAILAAADKWLSGLAEWHVPTAGMFLWVKIKGIHDVRKLIEEKAVKDKIFMLPGHGFYIDSSAPCPYFRASFSSASPEQMDVAFQRLAQLIEEPL
;
A
#
# COMPACT_ATOMS: atom_id res chain seq x y z
N MET A 1 1.09 14.64 12.04
CA MET A 1 1.68 13.43 11.44
C MET A 1 3.17 13.64 11.32
N ILE A 2 4.00 12.67 11.71
CA ILE A 2 5.45 12.74 11.59
C ILE A 2 5.84 11.71 10.52
N ASN A 3 6.48 12.16 9.44
CA ASN A 3 6.92 11.24 8.38
C ASN A 3 8.07 10.39 8.89
N VAL A 4 8.06 9.10 8.54
CA VAL A 4 9.18 8.18 8.75
C VAL A 4 9.72 7.82 7.38
N SER A 5 11.04 7.89 7.19
CA SER A 5 11.64 7.60 5.88
C SER A 5 11.39 6.16 5.46
N SER A 6 11.25 5.97 4.15
CA SER A 6 11.04 4.67 3.51
C SER A 6 11.88 4.52 2.25
N ASP A 7 12.13 3.28 1.86
CA ASP A 7 12.86 2.89 0.65
C ASP A 7 12.13 1.72 -0.06
N GLU A 8 12.82 0.98 -0.94
CA GLU A 8 12.30 -0.19 -1.66
C GLU A 8 11.79 -1.31 -0.75
N HIS A 9 12.21 -1.31 0.52
CA HIS A 9 11.85 -2.27 1.55
C HIS A 9 10.91 -1.67 2.60
N GLY A 10 10.19 -0.59 2.27
CA GLY A 10 9.23 0.06 3.15
C GLY A 10 9.88 0.96 4.19
N ILE A 11 9.29 1.09 5.39
CA ILE A 11 9.81 1.93 6.47
C ILE A 11 11.24 1.54 6.84
N ILE A 12 12.12 2.53 7.02
CA ILE A 12 13.49 2.36 7.50
C ILE A 12 13.48 2.40 9.04
N PRO A 13 13.79 1.29 9.74
CA PRO A 13 13.73 1.24 11.21
C PRO A 13 14.65 2.25 11.91
N ASP A 14 15.81 2.54 11.33
CA ASP A 14 16.75 3.55 11.85
C ASP A 14 16.14 4.96 11.87
N SER A 15 15.41 5.32 10.80
CA SER A 15 14.67 6.59 10.75
C SER A 15 13.60 6.65 11.85
N LEU A 16 12.87 5.55 12.06
CA LEU A 16 11.89 5.47 13.14
C LEU A 16 12.57 5.63 14.51
N ARG A 17 13.72 4.99 14.71
CA ARG A 17 14.50 5.06 15.96
C ARG A 17 14.99 6.48 16.24
N GLU A 18 15.50 7.17 15.23
CA GLU A 18 15.94 8.57 15.32
C GLU A 18 14.76 9.51 15.66
N ILE A 19 13.60 9.31 15.03
CA ILE A 19 12.40 10.09 15.36
C ILE A 19 11.98 9.86 16.82
N LEU A 20 11.98 8.60 17.27
CA LEU A 20 11.56 8.22 18.62
C LEU A 20 12.55 8.64 19.70
N SER A 21 13.83 8.88 19.39
CA SER A 21 14.85 9.31 20.37
C SER A 21 14.58 10.70 20.96
N LYS A 22 13.61 11.44 20.42
CA LYS A 22 13.09 12.69 20.99
C LYS A 22 12.33 12.49 22.31
N TRP A 23 11.93 11.26 22.60
CA TRP A 23 11.26 10.87 23.84
C TRP A 23 12.08 9.81 24.58
N LYS A 24 11.87 9.72 25.89
CA LYS A 24 12.28 8.56 26.67
C LYS A 24 11.14 7.54 26.70
N PRO A 25 11.41 6.23 26.77
CA PRO A 25 10.38 5.19 26.86
C PRO A 25 9.31 5.46 27.94
N GLU A 26 9.72 5.94 29.11
CA GLU A 26 8.85 6.27 30.24
C GLU A 26 7.89 7.44 29.99
N ASP A 27 8.20 8.30 29.00
CA ASP A 27 7.32 9.42 28.63
C ASP A 27 5.97 8.93 28.09
N SER A 28 5.87 7.66 27.65
CA SER A 28 4.60 7.03 27.23
C SER A 28 3.51 7.07 28.30
N LYS A 29 3.90 7.14 29.58
CA LYS A 29 2.99 7.19 30.74
C LYS A 29 2.52 8.61 31.08
N ASP A 30 3.13 9.64 30.52
CA ASP A 30 2.75 11.05 30.75
C ASP A 30 2.08 11.63 29.49
N PRO A 31 0.74 11.83 29.51
CA PRO A 31 0.02 12.41 28.38
C PRO A 31 0.56 13.76 27.91
N LYS A 32 1.20 14.54 28.79
CA LYS A 32 1.74 15.87 28.44
C LYS A 32 2.96 15.78 27.52
N LYS A 33 3.63 14.62 27.47
CA LYS A 33 4.81 14.39 26.62
C LYS A 33 4.46 14.19 25.15
N ASN A 34 3.20 13.92 24.84
CA ASN A 34 2.71 13.73 23.48
C ASN A 34 3.55 12.71 22.69
N THR A 35 3.88 11.58 23.31
CA THR A 35 4.49 10.45 22.59
C THR A 35 3.58 9.98 21.45
N PRO A 36 4.14 9.42 20.36
CA PRO A 36 3.36 8.89 19.26
C PRO A 36 2.31 7.88 19.75
N LYS A 37 1.07 7.98 19.26
CA LYS A 37 -0.02 7.07 19.65
C LYS A 37 -0.04 5.80 18.81
N PHE A 38 0.35 5.90 17.55
CA PHE A 38 0.43 4.77 16.65
C PHE A 38 1.39 5.02 15.50
N LEU A 39 1.84 3.93 14.89
CA LEU A 39 2.42 3.87 13.55
C LEU A 39 1.38 3.30 12.60
N TYR A 40 1.08 4.01 11.51
CA TYR A 40 0.27 3.48 10.40
C TYR A 40 1.21 3.04 9.28
N THR A 41 0.95 1.87 8.70
CA THR A 41 1.70 1.40 7.54
C THR A 41 0.86 0.48 6.66
N VAL A 42 1.15 0.51 5.37
CA VAL A 42 0.71 -0.49 4.39
C VAL A 42 1.90 -1.41 4.12
N PRO A 43 1.98 -2.58 4.78
CA PRO A 43 3.19 -3.38 4.82
C PRO A 43 3.47 -4.14 3.53
N ASN A 44 2.46 -4.36 2.69
CA ASN A 44 2.58 -5.07 1.41
C ASN A 44 2.07 -4.18 0.28
N GLY A 45 2.87 -4.03 -0.77
CA GLY A 45 2.47 -3.37 -2.02
C GLY A 45 1.93 -1.96 -1.79
N ASN A 46 2.65 -1.14 -1.02
CA ASN A 46 2.21 0.19 -0.61
C ASN A 46 1.61 0.97 -1.79
N ASN A 47 0.48 1.63 -1.57
CA ASN A 47 -0.06 2.58 -2.54
C ASN A 47 0.47 3.98 -2.18
N PRO A 48 1.35 4.59 -3.00
CA PRO A 48 1.57 4.31 -4.42
C PRO A 48 2.81 3.47 -4.77
N ALA A 49 3.75 3.27 -3.85
CA ALA A 49 5.12 2.85 -4.16
C ALA A 49 5.30 1.42 -4.73
N GLY A 50 4.38 0.48 -4.41
CA GLY A 50 4.51 -0.94 -4.72
C GLY A 50 5.48 -1.72 -3.82
N ASN A 51 6.12 -1.03 -2.87
CA ASN A 51 7.13 -1.59 -1.96
C ASN A 51 6.47 -2.38 -0.80
N SER A 52 7.20 -3.34 -0.25
CA SER A 52 6.76 -4.12 0.93
C SER A 52 7.84 -4.18 2.00
N LEU A 53 7.43 -4.21 3.26
CA LEU A 53 8.29 -4.40 4.41
C LEU A 53 8.85 -5.82 4.45
N THR A 54 10.15 -5.94 4.75
CA THR A 54 10.78 -7.25 5.06
C THR A 54 10.38 -7.74 6.45
N ALA A 55 10.52 -9.05 6.68
CA ALA A 55 10.24 -9.65 7.99
C ALA A 55 11.15 -9.06 9.09
N GLU A 56 12.42 -8.80 8.76
CA GLU A 56 13.43 -8.24 9.65
C GLU A 56 13.03 -6.83 10.10
N ARG A 57 12.63 -5.97 9.16
CA ARG A 57 12.16 -4.62 9.48
C ARG A 57 10.89 -4.63 10.31
N LYS A 58 9.94 -5.54 10.03
CA LYS A 58 8.72 -5.68 10.86
C LYS A 58 9.08 -6.02 12.31
N ARG A 59 10.03 -6.94 12.54
CA ARG A 59 10.51 -7.27 13.90
C ARG A 59 11.11 -6.05 14.60
N GLU A 60 12.01 -5.32 13.94
CA GLU A 60 12.62 -4.11 14.52
C GLU A 60 11.60 -3.01 14.83
N ILE A 61 10.64 -2.79 13.93
CA ILE A 61 9.56 -1.83 14.12
C ILE A 61 8.67 -2.26 15.30
N TYR A 62 8.35 -3.55 15.42
CA TYR A 62 7.57 -4.07 16.54
C TYR A 62 8.29 -3.87 17.89
N GLU A 63 9.60 -4.08 17.93
CA GLU A 63 10.42 -3.82 19.12
C GLU A 63 10.42 -2.32 19.50
N LEU A 64 10.48 -1.43 18.52
CA LEU A 64 10.34 0.02 18.76
C LEU A 64 8.93 0.37 19.26
N ALA A 65 7.89 -0.26 18.71
CA ALA A 65 6.51 -0.10 19.16
C ALA A 65 6.35 -0.53 20.62
N ARG A 66 6.97 -1.64 21.02
CA ARG A 66 7.00 -2.11 22.41
C ARG A 66 7.78 -1.16 23.31
N LYS A 67 8.96 -0.71 22.89
CA LYS A 67 9.83 0.17 23.68
C LYS A 67 9.18 1.53 23.97
N TYR A 68 8.50 2.12 22.99
CA TYR A 68 7.91 3.45 23.11
C TYR A 68 6.39 3.45 23.35
N ASP A 69 5.82 2.26 23.53
CA ASP A 69 4.43 1.98 23.82
C ASP A 69 3.43 2.68 22.88
N PHE A 70 3.53 2.38 21.59
CA PHE A 70 2.57 2.83 20.58
C PHE A 70 1.91 1.64 19.87
N LEU A 71 0.72 1.87 19.30
CA LEU A 71 -0.01 0.88 18.51
C LEU A 71 0.56 0.78 17.09
N VAL A 72 0.42 -0.38 16.45
CA VAL A 72 0.69 -0.53 15.01
C VAL A 72 -0.64 -0.73 14.29
N ILE A 73 -0.99 0.20 13.40
CA ILE A 73 -2.13 0.07 12.50
C ILE A 73 -1.59 -0.53 11.18
N GLU A 74 -1.83 -1.82 11.02
CA GLU A 74 -1.43 -2.61 9.85
C GLU A 74 -2.58 -2.60 8.82
N ASP A 75 -2.52 -1.69 7.86
CA ASP A 75 -3.49 -1.60 6.77
C ASP A 75 -3.03 -2.44 5.58
N ASP A 76 -3.56 -3.64 5.42
CA ASP A 76 -2.99 -4.65 4.53
C ASP A 76 -3.95 -5.15 3.43
N PRO A 77 -4.49 -4.23 2.59
CA PRO A 77 -5.46 -4.58 1.55
C PRO A 77 -4.85 -5.41 0.40
N TYR A 78 -3.52 -5.50 0.34
CA TYR A 78 -2.76 -6.23 -0.68
C TYR A 78 -2.07 -7.49 -0.14
N TYR A 79 -2.40 -7.94 1.08
CA TYR A 79 -1.80 -9.15 1.68
C TYR A 79 -1.89 -10.36 0.75
N PHE A 80 -3.08 -10.62 0.20
CA PHE A 80 -3.37 -11.69 -0.76
C PHE A 80 -2.95 -11.35 -2.20
N MET A 81 -2.13 -10.32 -2.40
CA MET A 81 -1.59 -9.91 -3.70
C MET A 81 -0.05 -9.86 -3.69
N GLN A 82 0.59 -10.59 -2.78
CA GLN A 82 2.04 -10.78 -2.76
C GLN A 82 2.48 -11.74 -3.87
N PHE A 83 3.41 -11.32 -4.72
CA PHE A 83 3.80 -12.10 -5.91
C PHE A 83 4.70 -13.29 -5.59
N ASN A 84 5.43 -13.24 -4.48
CA ASN A 84 6.41 -14.25 -4.07
C ASN A 84 5.89 -15.01 -2.84
N LYS A 85 6.06 -16.34 -2.84
CA LYS A 85 5.84 -17.21 -1.67
C LYS A 85 7.19 -17.67 -1.10
N PRO A 86 7.30 -17.97 0.21
CA PRO A 86 6.25 -17.79 1.23
C PRO A 86 5.96 -16.30 1.47
N TRP A 87 4.72 -15.99 1.85
CA TRP A 87 4.33 -14.61 2.18
C TRP A 87 5.03 -14.11 3.45
N ALA A 88 5.30 -12.82 3.49
CA ALA A 88 5.95 -12.22 4.65
C ALA A 88 5.05 -12.30 5.90
N PRO A 89 5.60 -12.65 7.09
CA PRO A 89 4.85 -12.58 8.35
C PRO A 89 4.23 -11.19 8.56
N THR A 90 3.06 -11.15 9.19
CA THR A 90 2.33 -9.91 9.51
C THR A 90 2.77 -9.35 10.86
N PHE A 91 2.54 -8.07 11.13
CA PHE A 91 2.69 -7.54 12.49
C PHE A 91 1.77 -8.28 13.46
N LEU A 92 0.55 -8.61 13.03
CA LEU A 92 -0.40 -9.38 13.84
C LEU A 92 0.16 -10.77 14.24
N SER A 93 0.91 -11.45 13.36
CA SER A 93 1.48 -12.77 13.66
C SER A 93 2.56 -12.75 14.75
N MET A 94 3.12 -11.58 15.06
CA MET A 94 4.13 -11.38 16.11
C MET A 94 3.61 -10.54 17.28
N ASP A 95 2.30 -10.29 17.34
CA ASP A 95 1.70 -9.39 18.33
C ASP A 95 1.52 -10.03 19.72
N VAL A 96 2.61 -10.15 20.47
CA VAL A 96 2.61 -10.70 21.84
C VAL A 96 2.04 -9.75 22.89
N ASP A 97 2.01 -8.44 22.60
CA ASP A 97 1.54 -7.40 23.52
C ASP A 97 0.06 -7.02 23.32
N GLY A 98 -0.56 -7.43 22.21
CA GLY A 98 -1.89 -6.95 21.83
C GLY A 98 -1.88 -5.46 21.47
N ARG A 99 -0.94 -5.03 20.61
CA ARG A 99 -0.80 -3.63 20.16
C ARG A 99 -1.04 -3.42 18.67
N VAL A 100 -1.36 -4.48 17.93
CA VAL A 100 -1.60 -4.41 16.48
C VAL A 100 -3.09 -4.36 16.18
N ILE A 101 -3.51 -3.36 15.40
CA ILE A 101 -4.83 -3.32 14.77
C ILE A 101 -4.62 -3.55 13.28
N ARG A 102 -5.08 -4.68 12.77
CA ARG A 102 -4.97 -5.08 11.38
C ARG A 102 -6.27 -4.84 10.63
N ALA A 103 -6.18 -4.25 9.44
CA ALA A 103 -7.28 -4.14 8.50
C ALA A 103 -7.04 -5.04 7.29
N ASP A 104 -8.01 -5.90 7.00
CA ASP A 104 -8.02 -6.80 5.84
C ASP A 104 -9.16 -6.43 4.89
N SER A 105 -8.97 -6.71 3.60
CA SER A 105 -9.95 -6.35 2.57
C SER A 105 -10.16 -7.42 1.53
N PHE A 106 -11.44 -7.68 1.21
CA PHE A 106 -11.81 -8.46 0.03
C PHE A 106 -11.87 -7.61 -1.25
N SER A 107 -11.60 -6.30 -1.15
CA SER A 107 -11.82 -5.35 -2.25
C SER A 107 -10.96 -5.64 -3.49
N LYS A 108 -9.82 -6.29 -3.32
CA LYS A 108 -8.83 -6.51 -4.39
C LYS A 108 -8.74 -7.96 -4.85
N VAL A 109 -9.37 -8.88 -4.12
CA VAL A 109 -9.37 -10.32 -4.42
C VAL A 109 -10.76 -10.88 -4.71
N LEU A 110 -11.84 -10.27 -4.20
CA LEU A 110 -13.21 -10.68 -4.52
C LEU A 110 -13.99 -9.55 -5.20
N SER A 111 -14.28 -8.47 -4.47
CA SER A 111 -15.05 -7.35 -5.01
C SER A 111 -14.94 -6.10 -4.14
N SER A 112 -14.52 -5.00 -4.75
CA SER A 112 -14.55 -3.67 -4.12
C SER A 112 -15.97 -3.12 -3.96
N GLY A 113 -16.91 -3.54 -4.82
CA GLY A 113 -18.29 -3.04 -4.84
C GLY A 113 -19.17 -3.60 -3.72
N LEU A 114 -18.84 -4.78 -3.19
CA LEU A 114 -19.58 -5.39 -2.07
C LEU A 114 -19.36 -4.70 -0.73
N ARG A 115 -18.33 -3.85 -0.61
CA ARG A 115 -17.95 -3.10 0.60
C ARG A 115 -17.74 -4.01 1.83
N VAL A 116 -17.10 -5.16 1.65
CA VAL A 116 -16.78 -6.11 2.73
C VAL A 116 -15.27 -6.13 3.02
N GLY A 117 -14.93 -5.93 4.28
CA GLY A 117 -13.60 -6.08 4.86
C GLY A 117 -13.75 -6.35 6.36
N PHE A 118 -12.66 -6.55 7.07
CA PHE A 118 -12.70 -6.85 8.51
C PHE A 118 -11.48 -6.26 9.23
N ILE A 119 -11.62 -6.05 10.54
CA ILE A 119 -10.57 -5.54 11.41
C ILE A 119 -10.30 -6.60 12.48
N THR A 120 -9.03 -6.91 12.70
CA THR A 120 -8.57 -7.83 13.74
C THR A 120 -7.67 -7.07 14.71
N GLY A 121 -7.87 -7.23 16.02
CA GLY A 121 -7.06 -6.55 17.03
C GLY A 121 -7.56 -6.73 18.45
N PRO A 122 -6.99 -5.99 19.43
CA PRO A 122 -7.31 -6.13 20.84
C PRO A 122 -8.77 -5.83 21.13
N LYS A 123 -9.46 -6.75 21.81
CA LYS A 123 -10.90 -6.65 22.11
C LYS A 123 -11.35 -5.28 22.64
N PRO A 124 -10.66 -4.65 23.62
CA PRO A 124 -11.09 -3.34 24.12
C PRO A 124 -11.11 -2.24 23.05
N LEU A 125 -10.18 -2.27 22.10
CA LEU A 125 -10.09 -1.32 20.99
C LEU A 125 -11.16 -1.61 19.93
N ILE A 126 -11.33 -2.90 19.56
CA ILE A 126 -12.37 -3.32 18.61
C ILE A 126 -13.77 -2.97 19.12
N GLU A 127 -14.05 -3.14 20.41
CA GLU A 127 -15.33 -2.74 21.00
C GLU A 127 -15.65 -1.25 20.79
N ARG A 128 -14.64 -0.36 20.84
CA ARG A 128 -14.86 1.06 20.57
C ARG A 128 -15.26 1.30 19.12
N ILE A 129 -14.66 0.56 18.18
CA ILE A 129 -15.01 0.61 16.76
C ILE A 129 -16.45 0.09 16.55
N VAL A 130 -16.80 -1.03 17.19
CA VAL A 130 -18.16 -1.61 17.11
C VAL A 130 -19.22 -0.64 17.63
N LEU A 131 -18.99 0.02 18.76
CA LEU A 131 -19.93 1.03 19.29
C LEU A 131 -20.13 2.19 18.31
N HIS A 132 -19.06 2.65 17.65
CA HIS A 132 -19.18 3.68 16.62
C HIS A 132 -19.95 3.17 15.39
N ILE A 133 -19.74 1.93 14.97
CA ILE A 133 -20.49 1.30 13.89
C ILE A 133 -21.99 1.25 14.20
N GLN A 134 -22.38 0.89 15.44
CA GLN A 134 -23.78 0.78 15.86
C GLN A 134 -24.58 2.08 15.68
N VAL A 135 -23.92 3.23 15.81
CA VAL A 135 -24.57 4.56 15.69
C VAL A 135 -24.32 5.25 14.34
N SER A 136 -23.58 4.60 13.43
CA SER A 136 -23.31 5.11 12.08
C SER A 136 -23.96 4.22 11.03
N THR A 137 -23.30 3.14 10.63
CA THR A 137 -23.78 2.22 9.58
C THR A 137 -24.61 1.07 10.11
N MET A 138 -24.70 0.90 11.43
CA MET A 138 -25.25 -0.25 12.16
C MET A 138 -24.49 -1.56 11.94
N HIS A 139 -24.38 -2.01 10.68
CA HIS A 139 -23.63 -3.19 10.27
C HIS A 139 -23.31 -3.14 8.76
N THR A 140 -22.36 -3.95 8.30
CA THR A 140 -22.15 -4.19 6.86
C THR A 140 -23.39 -4.83 6.24
N SER A 141 -23.70 -4.57 4.97
CA SER A 141 -24.88 -5.14 4.30
C SER A 141 -25.00 -6.65 4.52
N THR A 142 -26.11 -7.08 5.11
CA THR A 142 -26.37 -8.50 5.40
C THR A 142 -26.35 -9.33 4.13
N PHE A 143 -26.89 -8.79 3.03
CA PHE A 143 -26.92 -9.47 1.74
C PHE A 143 -25.51 -9.72 1.19
N THR A 144 -24.63 -8.71 1.23
CA THR A 144 -23.26 -8.88 0.72
C THR A 144 -22.43 -9.79 1.63
N GLN A 145 -22.65 -9.74 2.95
CA GLN A 145 -22.06 -10.69 3.89
C GLN A 145 -22.51 -12.14 3.61
N LEU A 146 -23.79 -12.37 3.32
CA LEU A 146 -24.29 -13.71 2.97
C LEU A 146 -23.65 -14.25 1.68
N LEU A 147 -23.52 -13.42 0.64
CA LEU A 147 -22.85 -13.81 -0.60
C LEU A 147 -21.39 -14.21 -0.37
N VAL A 148 -20.63 -13.35 0.34
CA VAL A 148 -19.22 -13.63 0.64
C VAL A 148 -19.10 -14.85 1.53
N SER A 149 -19.95 -14.96 2.57
CA SER A 149 -19.96 -16.09 3.50
C SER A 149 -20.23 -17.41 2.78
N GLN A 150 -21.29 -17.53 1.99
CA GLN A 150 -21.58 -18.77 1.25
C GLN A 150 -20.45 -19.16 0.31
N LEU A 151 -19.84 -18.18 -0.38
CA LEU A 151 -18.70 -18.43 -1.26
C LEU A 151 -17.49 -19.00 -0.51
N VAL A 152 -17.08 -18.35 0.58
CA VAL A 152 -15.89 -18.80 1.35
C VAL A 152 -16.12 -20.13 2.05
N HIS A 153 -17.34 -20.40 2.53
CA HIS A 153 -17.69 -21.70 3.12
C HIS A 153 -17.70 -22.81 2.05
N GLN A 154 -18.23 -22.55 0.86
CA GLN A 154 -18.26 -23.53 -0.22
C GLN A 154 -16.87 -23.83 -0.78
N TRP A 155 -16.00 -22.83 -0.86
CA TRP A 155 -14.59 -23.02 -1.26
C TRP A 155 -13.77 -23.73 -0.19
N GLY A 156 -14.07 -23.49 1.09
CA GLY A 156 -13.15 -23.83 2.16
C GLY A 156 -11.83 -23.05 2.07
N GLU A 157 -10.90 -23.34 2.97
CA GLU A 157 -9.59 -22.68 2.99
C GLU A 157 -8.80 -22.96 1.70
N GLU A 158 -8.75 -24.21 1.25
CA GLU A 158 -8.03 -24.61 0.04
C GLU A 158 -8.59 -23.92 -1.21
N GLY A 159 -9.91 -23.87 -1.38
CA GLY A 159 -10.53 -23.20 -2.52
C GLY A 159 -10.32 -21.69 -2.52
N PHE A 160 -10.32 -21.07 -1.34
CA PHE A 160 -10.01 -19.65 -1.20
C PHE A 160 -8.55 -19.36 -1.56
N LEU A 161 -7.60 -20.15 -1.06
CA LEU A 161 -6.18 -20.01 -1.40
C LEU A 161 -5.91 -20.28 -2.88
N ALA A 162 -6.59 -21.26 -3.48
CA ALA A 162 -6.53 -21.49 -4.92
C ALA A 162 -7.08 -20.30 -5.74
N HIS A 163 -8.11 -19.62 -5.24
CA HIS A 163 -8.59 -18.36 -5.84
C HIS A 163 -7.57 -17.24 -5.73
N VAL A 164 -6.99 -17.05 -4.55
CA VAL A 164 -5.92 -16.07 -4.33
C VAL A 164 -4.75 -16.33 -5.27
N ASP A 165 -4.34 -17.58 -5.47
CA ASP A 165 -3.25 -17.93 -6.39
C ASP A 165 -3.56 -17.55 -7.85
N ARG A 166 -4.80 -17.77 -8.31
CA ARG A 166 -5.22 -17.32 -9.65
C ARG A 166 -5.16 -15.80 -9.79
N VAL A 167 -5.57 -15.07 -8.75
CA VAL A 167 -5.50 -13.60 -8.72
C VAL A 167 -4.04 -13.13 -8.75
N ILE A 168 -3.17 -13.73 -7.94
CA ILE A 168 -1.73 -13.44 -7.92
C ILE A 168 -1.11 -13.70 -9.29
N ASP A 169 -1.44 -14.82 -9.94
CA ASP A 169 -0.92 -15.15 -11.27
C ASP A 169 -1.32 -14.13 -12.33
N PHE A 170 -2.58 -13.65 -12.29
CA PHE A 170 -3.04 -12.57 -13.16
C PHE A 170 -2.24 -11.28 -12.92
N TYR A 171 -2.16 -10.81 -11.67
CA TYR A 171 -1.45 -9.57 -11.38
C TYR A 171 0.06 -9.67 -11.58
N ARG A 172 0.65 -10.86 -11.42
CA ARG A 172 2.06 -11.12 -11.74
C ARG A 172 2.32 -10.91 -13.23
N LYS A 173 1.49 -11.50 -14.11
CA LYS A 173 1.58 -11.29 -15.57
C LYS A 173 1.41 -9.82 -15.94
N GLN A 174 0.46 -9.11 -15.32
CA GLN A 174 0.25 -7.69 -15.54
C GLN A 174 1.43 -6.82 -15.08
N ARG A 175 2.04 -7.15 -13.92
CA ARG A 175 3.26 -6.52 -13.43
C ARG A 175 4.41 -6.73 -14.42
N ASP A 176 4.59 -7.96 -14.89
CA ASP A 176 5.68 -8.29 -15.82
C ASP A 176 5.50 -7.56 -17.15
N ALA A 177 4.26 -7.43 -17.64
CA ALA A 177 3.95 -6.65 -18.85
C ALA A 177 4.25 -5.15 -18.70
N ILE A 178 3.85 -4.52 -17.59
CA ILE A 178 4.13 -3.09 -17.39
C ILE A 178 5.63 -2.84 -17.17
N LEU A 179 6.35 -3.75 -16.52
CA LEU A 179 7.81 -3.66 -16.36
C LEU A 179 8.51 -3.79 -17.71
N ALA A 180 8.12 -4.74 -18.56
CA ALA A 180 8.68 -4.89 -19.90
C ALA A 180 8.47 -3.63 -20.76
N ALA A 181 7.28 -3.00 -20.67
CA ALA A 181 7.01 -1.75 -21.35
C ALA A 181 7.86 -0.58 -20.79
N ALA A 182 8.04 -0.52 -19.47
CA ALA A 182 8.87 0.49 -18.82
C ALA A 182 10.34 0.33 -19.21
N ASP A 183 10.87 -0.90 -19.16
CA ASP A 183 12.24 -1.22 -19.59
C ASP A 183 12.47 -0.83 -21.05
N LYS A 184 11.49 -1.06 -21.93
CA LYS A 184 11.57 -0.74 -23.36
C LYS A 184 11.59 0.77 -23.65
N TRP A 185 10.77 1.56 -22.97
CA TRP A 185 10.52 2.97 -23.35
C TRP A 185 11.04 4.01 -22.35
N LEU A 186 11.17 3.66 -21.08
CA LEU A 186 11.52 4.61 -20.01
C LEU A 186 12.96 4.42 -19.50
N SER A 187 13.68 3.40 -19.98
CA SER A 187 15.10 3.20 -19.65
C SER A 187 15.92 4.44 -19.99
N GLY A 188 16.63 4.98 -19.00
CA GLY A 188 17.41 6.22 -19.13
C GLY A 188 16.61 7.49 -18.81
N LEU A 189 15.30 7.50 -19.05
CA LEU A 189 14.41 8.64 -18.79
C LEU A 189 13.81 8.62 -17.37
N ALA A 190 13.60 7.44 -16.81
CA ALA A 190 12.96 7.27 -15.51
C ALA A 190 13.66 6.19 -14.66
N GLU A 191 13.25 6.08 -13.40
CA GLU A 191 13.66 5.04 -12.47
C GLU A 191 12.45 4.53 -11.67
N TRP A 192 12.43 3.23 -11.36
CA TRP A 192 11.37 2.57 -10.62
C TRP A 192 11.92 1.35 -9.87
N HIS A 193 11.16 0.88 -8.87
CA HIS A 193 11.41 -0.39 -8.20
C HIS A 193 10.38 -1.42 -8.64
N VAL A 194 10.78 -2.69 -8.66
CA VAL A 194 9.89 -3.81 -9.00
C VAL A 194 8.85 -3.99 -7.89
N PRO A 195 7.55 -3.85 -8.17
CA PRO A 195 6.52 -4.06 -7.15
C PRO A 195 6.53 -5.51 -6.66
N THR A 196 6.56 -5.70 -5.35
CA THR A 196 6.57 -7.03 -4.73
C THR A 196 5.16 -7.53 -4.38
N ALA A 197 4.19 -6.62 -4.36
CA ALA A 197 2.77 -6.92 -4.20
C ALA A 197 1.90 -5.80 -4.81
N GLY A 198 0.58 -6.05 -4.89
CA GLY A 198 -0.40 -5.02 -5.24
C GLY A 198 -0.55 -4.82 -6.75
N MET A 199 -0.85 -3.58 -7.17
CA MET A 199 -1.29 -3.28 -8.55
C MET A 199 -0.74 -1.97 -9.12
N PHE A 200 0.29 -1.40 -8.51
CA PHE A 200 0.85 -0.11 -8.88
C PHE A 200 2.36 -0.18 -9.15
N LEU A 201 2.78 0.52 -10.19
CA LEU A 201 4.18 0.85 -10.46
C LEU A 201 4.39 2.33 -10.14
N TRP A 202 5.44 2.61 -9.37
CA TRP A 202 5.81 3.95 -8.97
C TRP A 202 7.07 4.38 -9.68
N VAL A 203 6.96 5.44 -10.47
CA VAL A 203 8.00 5.84 -11.43
C VAL A 203 8.43 7.27 -11.13
N LYS A 204 9.74 7.48 -11.02
CA LYS A 204 10.36 8.81 -10.93
C LYS A 204 10.95 9.19 -12.27
N ILE A 205 10.57 10.35 -12.80
CA ILE A 205 11.13 10.87 -14.05
C ILE A 205 12.42 11.64 -13.74
N LYS A 206 13.49 11.37 -14.50
CA LYS A 206 14.77 12.06 -14.35
C LYS A 206 14.73 13.44 -15.01
N GLY A 207 15.41 14.40 -14.42
CA GLY A 207 15.51 15.76 -14.97
C GLY A 207 14.23 16.62 -14.85
N ILE A 208 13.12 16.05 -14.40
CA ILE A 208 11.87 16.78 -14.15
C ILE A 208 11.69 16.94 -12.64
N HIS A 209 11.43 18.18 -12.21
CA HIS A 209 11.18 18.47 -10.79
C HIS A 209 9.73 18.20 -10.37
N ASP A 210 8.78 18.39 -11.28
CA ASP A 210 7.35 18.22 -11.02
C ASP A 210 6.62 17.69 -12.27
N VAL A 211 5.98 16.53 -12.14
CA VAL A 211 5.27 15.87 -13.25
C VAL A 211 3.86 16.40 -13.50
N ARG A 212 3.33 17.30 -12.64
CA ARG A 212 1.94 17.81 -12.76
C ARG A 212 1.63 18.35 -14.15
N LYS A 213 2.41 19.31 -14.62
CA LYS A 213 2.20 19.94 -15.95
C LYS A 213 2.33 18.92 -17.08
N LEU A 214 3.35 18.06 -17.00
CA LEU A 214 3.57 17.01 -17.99
C LEU A 214 2.34 16.09 -18.10
N ILE A 215 1.78 15.65 -16.98
CA ILE A 215 0.66 14.69 -16.97
C ILE A 215 -0.66 15.38 -17.26
N GLU A 216 -1.02 16.41 -16.49
CA GLU A 216 -2.34 17.03 -16.51
C GLU A 216 -2.59 17.86 -17.77
N GLU A 217 -1.54 18.42 -18.37
CA GLU A 217 -1.67 19.27 -19.56
C GLU A 217 -1.23 18.58 -20.85
N LYS A 218 -0.09 17.87 -20.86
CA LYS A 218 0.44 17.23 -22.09
C LYS A 218 -0.09 15.80 -22.25
N ALA A 219 0.10 14.92 -21.27
CA ALA A 219 -0.26 13.50 -21.39
C ALA A 219 -1.77 13.27 -21.61
N VAL A 220 -2.62 14.08 -20.97
CA VAL A 220 -4.09 14.02 -21.18
C VAL A 220 -4.46 14.31 -22.64
N LYS A 221 -3.79 15.27 -23.29
CA LYS A 221 -4.04 15.58 -24.72
C LYS A 221 -3.67 14.40 -25.62
N ASP A 222 -2.63 13.66 -25.24
CA ASP A 222 -2.19 12.43 -25.91
C ASP A 222 -2.91 11.16 -25.44
N LYS A 223 -4.03 11.34 -24.71
CA LYS A 223 -4.93 10.29 -24.23
C LYS A 223 -4.26 9.28 -23.29
N ILE A 224 -3.30 9.75 -22.50
CA ILE A 224 -2.65 8.97 -21.45
C ILE A 224 -3.03 9.60 -20.13
N PHE A 225 -3.45 8.77 -19.19
CA PHE A 225 -3.70 9.23 -17.83
C PHE A 225 -2.89 8.38 -16.85
N MET A 226 -1.97 9.04 -16.17
CA MET A 226 -1.24 8.54 -15.01
C MET A 226 -1.57 9.45 -13.82
N LEU A 227 -1.35 8.99 -12.59
CA LEU A 227 -1.67 9.80 -11.43
C LEU A 227 -0.41 10.51 -10.90
N PRO A 228 -0.34 11.85 -10.91
CA PRO A 228 0.78 12.59 -10.36
C PRO A 228 1.00 12.29 -8.88
N GLY A 229 2.27 12.27 -8.45
CA GLY A 229 2.63 11.75 -7.15
C GLY A 229 2.36 12.67 -5.96
N HIS A 230 2.17 13.96 -6.19
CA HIS A 230 1.97 14.96 -5.13
C HIS A 230 0.77 14.65 -4.23
N GLY A 231 -0.27 13.99 -4.75
CA GLY A 231 -1.47 13.60 -3.99
C GLY A 231 -1.22 12.54 -2.90
N PHE A 232 -0.02 11.96 -2.83
CA PHE A 232 0.35 10.94 -1.85
C PHE A 232 1.21 11.47 -0.69
N TYR A 233 1.53 12.76 -0.69
CA TYR A 233 2.30 13.41 0.37
C TYR A 233 1.40 14.33 1.22
N ILE A 234 1.80 14.57 2.47
CA ILE A 234 1.08 15.47 3.38
C ILE A 234 1.06 16.89 2.81
N ASP A 235 2.21 17.36 2.34
CA ASP A 235 2.32 18.58 1.56
C ASP A 235 2.17 18.26 0.07
N SER A 236 0.93 18.30 -0.40
CA SER A 236 0.60 18.07 -1.81
C SER A 236 0.91 19.27 -2.72
N SER A 237 1.32 20.40 -2.15
CA SER A 237 1.77 21.56 -2.93
C SER A 237 3.20 21.38 -3.41
N ALA A 238 4.00 20.61 -2.66
CA ALA A 238 5.39 20.32 -2.97
C ALA A 238 5.55 19.68 -4.35
N PRO A 239 6.59 20.07 -5.11
CA PRO A 239 6.89 19.50 -6.40
C PRO A 239 7.26 18.02 -6.26
N CYS A 240 6.75 17.19 -7.17
CA CYS A 240 6.94 15.74 -7.11
C CYS A 240 7.36 15.19 -8.48
N PRO A 241 8.55 14.57 -8.60
CA PRO A 241 9.00 13.98 -9.86
C PRO A 241 8.40 12.58 -10.11
N TYR A 242 7.47 12.13 -9.28
CA TYR A 242 6.89 10.78 -9.34
C TYR A 242 5.48 10.75 -9.91
N PHE A 243 5.13 9.64 -10.55
CA PHE A 243 3.75 9.29 -10.89
C PHE A 243 3.45 7.82 -10.60
N ARG A 244 2.16 7.52 -10.40
CA ARG A 244 1.64 6.16 -10.20
C ARG A 244 0.98 5.66 -11.48
N ALA A 245 1.46 4.53 -11.99
CA ALA A 245 0.81 3.77 -13.05
C ALA A 245 0.11 2.54 -12.47
N SER A 246 -1.14 2.29 -12.88
CA SER A 246 -1.87 1.06 -12.51
C SER A 246 -1.69 0.00 -13.59
N PHE A 247 -1.37 -1.23 -13.18
CA PHE A 247 -1.37 -2.39 -14.08
C PHE A 247 -2.58 -3.31 -13.88
N SER A 248 -3.61 -2.87 -13.16
CA SER A 248 -4.77 -3.71 -12.83
C SER A 248 -5.64 -4.13 -14.02
N SER A 249 -5.61 -3.38 -15.13
CA SER A 249 -6.63 -3.51 -16.18
C SER A 249 -6.14 -3.24 -17.60
N ALA A 250 -5.08 -2.44 -17.78
CA ALA A 250 -4.55 -2.15 -19.12
C ALA A 250 -3.99 -3.42 -19.77
N SER A 251 -4.16 -3.56 -21.08
CA SER A 251 -3.51 -4.63 -21.84
C SER A 251 -2.01 -4.32 -22.06
N PRO A 252 -1.18 -5.33 -22.37
CA PRO A 252 0.23 -5.11 -22.71
C PRO A 252 0.43 -4.10 -23.85
N GLU A 253 -0.46 -4.11 -24.86
CA GLU A 253 -0.41 -3.16 -25.98
C GLU A 253 -0.74 -1.74 -25.54
N GLN A 254 -1.71 -1.58 -24.63
CA GLN A 254 -2.04 -0.28 -24.04
C GLN A 254 -0.88 0.26 -23.19
N MET A 255 -0.21 -0.61 -22.43
CA MET A 255 0.98 -0.24 -21.64
C MET A 255 2.14 0.19 -22.54
N ASP A 256 2.40 -0.54 -23.64
CA ASP A 256 3.43 -0.21 -24.63
C ASP A 256 3.18 1.17 -25.25
N VAL A 257 1.96 1.43 -25.74
CA VAL A 257 1.59 2.72 -26.32
C VAL A 257 1.65 3.85 -25.29
N ALA A 258 1.20 3.60 -24.06
CA ALA A 258 1.21 4.61 -22.99
C ALA A 258 2.63 5.04 -22.63
N PHE A 259 3.56 4.10 -22.47
CA PHE A 259 4.95 4.45 -22.16
C PHE A 259 5.75 4.96 -23.36
N GLN A 260 5.46 4.50 -24.57
CA GLN A 260 6.04 5.08 -25.79
C GLN A 260 5.73 6.57 -25.89
N ARG A 261 4.45 6.94 -25.77
CA ARG A 261 4.04 8.35 -25.86
C ARG A 261 4.52 9.17 -24.67
N LEU A 262 4.53 8.59 -23.47
CA LEU A 262 5.10 9.27 -22.29
C LEU A 262 6.60 9.58 -22.50
N ALA A 263 7.37 8.64 -23.05
CA ALA A 263 8.78 8.86 -23.35
C ALA A 263 8.98 10.03 -24.30
N GLN A 264 8.17 10.12 -25.37
CA GLN A 264 8.20 11.25 -26.32
C GLN A 264 7.94 12.58 -25.61
N LEU A 265 6.93 12.64 -24.73
CA LEU A 265 6.60 13.85 -23.97
C LEU A 265 7.69 14.27 -22.95
N ILE A 266 8.48 13.32 -22.45
CA ILE A 266 9.61 13.60 -21.54
C ILE A 266 10.80 14.18 -22.32
N GLU A 267 11.03 13.70 -23.54
CA GLU A 267 12.15 14.14 -24.40
C GLU A 267 11.85 15.46 -25.11
N GLU A 268 10.58 15.80 -25.32
CA GLU A 268 10.20 17.12 -25.79
C GLU A 268 10.68 18.23 -24.83
N PRO A 269 11.20 19.36 -25.35
CA PRO A 269 11.57 20.47 -24.49
C PRO A 269 10.35 20.94 -23.67
N LEU A 270 10.39 20.69 -22.35
CA LEU A 270 9.98 21.65 -21.31
C LEU A 270 8.85 22.64 -21.63
#